data_AF-V3ZSW9-F1
#
_entry.id   AF-V3ZSW9-F1
#
_cell.length_a   1.000
_cell.length_b   1.000
_cell.length_c   1.000
_cell.angle_alpha   90.00
_cell.angle_beta   90.00
_cell.angle_gamma   90.00
#
_symmetry.space_group_name_H-M   'P 1'
#
loop_
_entity.id
_entity.type
_entity.pdbx_description
1 polymer ?
#
loop_
_entity_poly.entity_id
_entity_poly.type
_entity_poly.pdbx_seq_one_letter_code
_entity_poly.pdbx_strand_id
1 'polypeptide(L)' 'MYCISGYRVPPISKTKKVLVPSNAISRVIGRGGCNINAIRDVSGAHVEVEKQKGLSERAITIK' A
#
# COMPACT_ATOMS: atom_id res chain seq x y z
N MET A 1 18.10 -12.80 -23.12
CA MET A 1 18.56 -13.19 -21.78
C MET A 1 19.88 -12.47 -21.54
N TYR A 2 19.85 -11.22 -21.09
CA TYR A 2 21.07 -10.44 -20.87
C TYR A 2 21.50 -10.61 -19.41
N CYS A 3 22.47 -11.51 -19.18
CA CYS A 3 23.21 -11.57 -17.91
C CYS A 3 24.19 -10.40 -17.87
N ILE A 4 23.82 -9.33 -17.18
CA ILE A 4 24.78 -8.32 -16.72
C ILE A 4 25.16 -8.65 -15.26
N SER A 5 26.41 -9.08 -15.08
CA SER A 5 27.21 -9.08 -13.83
C SER A 5 26.43 -8.91 -12.51
N GLY A 6 26.04 -10.01 -11.86
CA GLY A 6 25.76 -10.04 -10.41
C GLY A 6 24.59 -9.21 -9.85
N TYR A 7 23.93 -8.36 -10.65
CA TYR A 7 22.75 -7.61 -10.22
C TYR A 7 21.53 -8.50 -10.36
N ARG A 8 21.15 -9.19 -9.27
CA ARG A 8 19.84 -9.82 -9.14
C ARG A 8 18.80 -8.70 -9.29
N VAL A 9 18.24 -8.53 -10.49
CA VAL A 9 17.07 -7.67 -10.67
C VAL A 9 15.99 -8.21 -9.73
N PRO A 10 15.60 -7.46 -8.68
CA PRO A 10 14.52 -7.93 -7.84
C PRO A 10 13.32 -8.12 -8.77
N PRO A 11 12.53 -9.20 -8.61
CA PRO A 11 11.29 -9.33 -9.36
C PRO A 11 10.54 -8.01 -9.22
N ILE A 12 10.10 -7.44 -10.35
CA ILE A 12 9.31 -6.21 -10.37
C ILE A 12 7.94 -6.56 -9.78
N SER A 13 7.90 -6.78 -8.47
CA SER A 13 6.66 -6.85 -7.72
C SER A 13 6.03 -5.48 -7.91
N LYS A 14 4.86 -5.42 -8.55
CA LYS A 14 4.09 -4.18 -8.73
C LYS A 14 3.47 -3.73 -7.40
N THR A 15 4.26 -3.73 -6.33
CA THR A 15 3.84 -3.32 -5.02
C THR A 15 4.16 -1.84 -4.85
N LYS A 16 3.14 -1.05 -4.51
CA LYS A 16 3.31 0.37 -4.17
C LYS A 16 3.09 0.56 -2.68
N LYS A 17 4.06 1.20 -2.02
CA LYS A 17 3.94 1.66 -0.64
C LYS A 17 3.69 3.15 -0.65
N VAL A 18 2.64 3.57 0.05
CA VAL A 18 2.22 4.97 0.16
C VAL A 18 2.19 5.33 1.64
N LEU A 19 2.86 6.41 2.02
CA LEU A 19 2.79 6.97 3.36
C LEU A 19 1.66 7.98 3.40
N VAL A 20 0.73 7.80 4.33
CA VAL A 20 -0.43 8.66 4.51
C VAL A 20 -0.39 9.26 5.91
N PRO A 21 -0.43 10.59 6.05
CA PRO A 21 -0.55 11.25 7.34
C PRO A 21 -1.73 10.72 8.17
N SER A 22 -1.55 10.65 9.49
CA SER A 22 -2.55 10.11 10.41
C SER A 22 -3.87 10.89 10.43
N ASN A 23 -3.84 12.19 10.10
CA ASN A 23 -5.04 13.01 9.95
C ASN A 23 -5.83 12.70 8.66
N ALA A 24 -5.16 12.17 7.62
CA ALA A 24 -5.77 11.85 6.33
C ALA A 24 -6.20 10.38 6.23
N ILE A 25 -5.63 9.47 7.03
CA ILE A 25 -5.93 8.03 6.94
C ILE A 25 -7.40 7.71 7.20
N SER A 26 -8.05 8.44 8.12
CA SER A 26 -9.46 8.24 8.44
C SER A 26 -10.35 8.39 7.20
N ARG A 27 -9.98 9.32 6.31
CA ARG A 27 -10.68 9.58 5.05
C ARG A 27 -10.38 8.52 3.99
N VAL A 28 -9.15 7.97 3.98
CA VAL A 28 -8.79 6.84 3.12
C VAL A 28 -9.54 5.57 3.51
N ILE A 29 -9.66 5.29 4.82
CA ILE A 29 -10.36 4.10 5.33
C ILE A 29 -11.88 4.24 5.17
N GLY A 30 -12.43 5.41 5.51
CA GLY A 30 -13.87 5.64 5.56
C GLY A 30 -14.53 5.02 6.79
N ARG A 31 -15.80 5.37 7.02
CA ARG A 31 -16.57 4.85 8.16
C ARG A 31 -16.74 3.34 8.03
N GLY A 32 -16.35 2.58 9.06
CA GLY A 32 -16.42 1.12 9.05
C GLY A 32 -15.55 0.46 7.97
N GLY A 33 -14.60 1.18 7.36
CA GLY A 33 -13.78 0.67 6.27
C GLY A 33 -14.46 0.68 4.89
N CYS A 34 -15.59 1.37 4.71
CA CYS A 34 -16.34 1.36 3.45
C CYS A 34 -15.51 1.81 2.24
N ASN A 35 -14.70 2.87 2.40
CA ASN A 35 -13.95 3.46 1.30
C ASN A 35 -12.78 2.58 0.88
N ILE A 36 -12.01 2.06 1.84
CA ILE A 36 -10.90 1.16 1.54
C ILE A 36 -11.37 -0.17 0.95
N ASN A 37 -12.55 -0.65 1.33
CA ASN A 37 -13.15 -1.84 0.72
C ASN A 37 -13.58 -1.56 -0.71
N ALA A 38 -14.26 -0.43 -0.97
CA ALA A 38 -14.58 -0.03 -2.34
C ALA A 38 -13.32 0.12 -3.22
N ILE A 39 -12.23 0.66 -2.67
CA ILE A 39 -10.94 0.73 -3.39
C ILE A 39 -10.44 -0.67 -3.75
N ARG A 40 -10.49 -1.63 -2.82
CA ARG A 40 -10.10 -3.02 -3.08
C ARG A 40 -10.98 -3.65 -4.16
N ASP A 41 -12.30 -3.45 -4.08
CA ASP A 41 -13.27 -4.04 -5.00
C ASP A 41 -13.13 -3.47 -6.42
N VAL A 42 -12.98 -2.15 -6.55
CA VAL A 42 -12.86 -1.46 -7.85
C VAL A 42 -11.48 -1.69 -8.47
N SER A 43 -10.41 -1.69 -7.67
CA SER A 43 -9.05 -1.88 -8.20
C SER A 43 -8.67 -3.35 -8.41
N GLY A 44 -9.36 -4.28 -7.73
CA GLY A 44 -8.95 -5.68 -7.63
C GLY A 44 -7.61 -5.89 -6.91
N ALA A 45 -7.04 -4.83 -6.32
CA ALA A 45 -5.71 -4.86 -5.72
C ALA A 45 -5.77 -5.30 -4.25
N HIS A 46 -4.70 -5.94 -3.80
CA HIS A 46 -4.59 -6.32 -2.40
C HIS A 46 -4.03 -5.14 -1.60
N VAL A 47 -4.92 -4.43 -0.90
CA VAL A 47 -4.57 -3.25 -0.11
C VAL A 47 -4.44 -3.59 1.37
N GLU A 48 -3.25 -3.36 1.93
CA GLU A 48 -2.87 -3.62 3.32
C GLU A 48 -2.54 -2.29 4.02
N VAL A 49 -3.10 -2.06 5.21
CA VAL A 49 -2.89 -0.83 5.98
C VAL A 49 -2.18 -1.18 7.29
N GLU A 50 -1.04 -0.56 7.55
CA GLU A 50 -0.28 -0.81 8.77
C GLU A 50 -1.01 -0.26 10.02
N LYS A 51 -0.95 -1.00 11.12
CA LYS A 51 -1.49 -0.57 12.43
C LYS A 51 -0.73 0.66 12.92
N GLN A 52 -1.43 1.60 13.55
CA GLN A 52 -0.83 2.82 14.08
C GLN A 52 0.14 2.48 15.23
N LYS A 53 1.44 2.72 15.02
CA LYS A 53 2.50 2.53 16.02
C LYS A 53 2.96 3.85 16.66
N GLY A 54 2.06 4.81 16.83
CA GLY A 54 2.40 6.14 17.36
C GLY A 54 3.13 7.07 16.38
N LEU A 55 3.29 6.66 15.12
CA LEU A 55 3.89 7.48 14.06
C LEU A 55 2.89 8.50 13.52
N SER A 56 3.41 9.64 13.05
CA SER A 56 2.64 10.70 12.38
C SER A 56 2.02 10.23 11.07
N GLU A 57 2.53 9.15 10.48
CA GLU A 57 2.10 8.58 9.20
C GLU A 57 1.81 7.09 9.31
N ARG A 58 0.92 6.59 8.43
CA ARG A 58 0.61 5.16 8.27
C ARG A 58 0.99 4.72 6.86
N ALA A 59 1.61 3.55 6.77
CA ALA A 59 1.94 2.94 5.50
C ALA A 59 0.76 2.14 4.94
N ILE A 60 0.43 2.38 3.67
CA ILE A 60 -0.50 1.58 2.88
C ILE A 60 0.30 0.85 1.81
N THR A 61 0.13 -0.46 1.73
CA THR A 61 0.77 -1.30 0.71
C THR A 61 -0.30 -1.81 -0.25
N ILE A 62 -0.11 -1.57 -1.54
CA ILE A 62 -0.98 -2.04 -2.62
C ILE A 62 -0.17 -3.08 -3.39
N LYS A 63 -0.65 -4.33 -3.44
CA LYS A 63 -0.05 -5.43 -4.21
C LYS A 63 -0.91 -5.79 -5.41
#